data_AF-A0A382BR43-F1
#
_entry.id   AF-A0A382BR43-F1
#
_cell.length_a   1.000
_cell.length_b   1.000
_cell.length_c   1.000
_cell.angle_alpha   90.00
_cell.angle_beta   90.00
_cell.angle_gamma   90.00
#
_symmetry.space_group_name_H-M   'P 1'
#
loop_
_entity.id
_entity.type
_entity.pdbx_description
1 polymer ?
#
loop_
_entity_poly.entity_id
_entity_poly.type
_entity_poly.pdbx_seq_one_letter_code
_entity_poly.pdbx_strand_id
1 'polypeptide(L)'
;MKNFLFLLILSIQLFALPRFAAENGTSCNLCHVNPTGAGLRNDYGISLFSMEELPMEKGMDLTNDDYTGMILEYLRFGADLR
;
A
#
# COMPACT_ATOMS: atom_id res chain seq x y z
N MET A 1 9.39 -33.33 22.47
CA MET A 1 8.44 -33.32 21.32
C MET A 1 7.69 -32.01 21.18
N LYS A 2 7.07 -31.47 22.24
CA LYS A 2 6.29 -30.21 22.20
C LYS A 2 7.08 -28.99 21.67
N ASN A 3 8.35 -28.86 22.04
CA ASN A 3 9.21 -27.77 21.59
C ASN A 3 9.64 -27.88 20.11
N PHE A 4 9.63 -29.10 19.56
CA PHE A 4 9.99 -29.35 18.16
C PHE A 4 8.86 -28.96 17.22
N LEU A 5 7.61 -29.18 17.64
CA LEU A 5 6.41 -28.74 16.91
C LEU A 5 6.35 -27.20 16.80
N PHE A 6 6.75 -26.49 17.84
CA PHE A 6 6.79 -25.02 17.86
C PHE A 6 7.78 -24.46 16.82
N LEU A 7 8.97 -25.08 16.69
CA LEU A 7 9.98 -24.68 15.70
C LEU A 7 9.51 -24.91 14.27
N LEU A 8 8.72 -25.96 14.02
CA LEU A 8 8.16 -26.25 12.69
C LEU A 8 7.16 -25.17 12.26
N ILE A 9 6.31 -24.70 13.16
CA ILE A 9 5.29 -23.67 12.87
C ILE A 9 5.93 -22.31 12.53
N LEU A 10 7.07 -21.97 13.14
CA LEU A 10 7.79 -20.73 12.83
C LEU A 10 8.43 -20.71 11.42
N SER A 11 8.63 -21.87 10.80
CA SER A 11 9.28 -21.98 9.48
C SER A 11 8.35 -21.80 8.29
N ILE A 12 7.05 -21.61 8.53
CA ILE A 12 6.05 -21.49 7.46
C ILE A 12 6.15 -20.08 6.85
N GLN A 13 6.44 -20.00 5.55
CA GLN A 13 6.34 -18.75 4.81
C GLN A 13 4.87 -18.39 4.62
N LEU A 14 4.48 -17.24 5.17
CA LEU A 14 3.15 -16.67 4.95
C LEU A 14 3.22 -15.70 3.77
N PHE A 15 2.44 -15.99 2.73
CA PHE A 15 2.27 -15.10 1.59
C PHE A 15 0.94 -14.35 1.74
N ALA A 16 1.00 -13.01 1.71
CA ALA A 16 -0.20 -12.20 1.64
C ALA A 16 -0.64 -12.09 0.18
N LEU A 17 -1.84 -12.58 -0.14
CA LEU A 17 -2.45 -12.36 -1.44
C LEU A 17 -2.98 -10.92 -1.49
N PRO A 18 -2.62 -10.10 -2.51
CA PRO A 18 -3.17 -8.76 -2.66
C PRO A 18 -4.65 -8.86 -3.07
N ARG A 19 -5.53 -8.99 -2.07
CA ARG A 19 -6.96 -9.27 -2.24
C ARG A 19 -7.63 -8.33 -3.24
N PHE A 20 -7.35 -7.04 -3.15
CA PHE A 20 -7.91 -6.03 -4.06
C PHE A 20 -7.56 -6.30 -5.52
N ALA A 21 -6.28 -6.56 -5.83
CA ALA A 21 -5.83 -6.87 -7.18
C ALA A 21 -6.45 -8.17 -7.70
N ALA A 22 -6.55 -9.19 -6.86
CA ALA A 22 -7.14 -10.47 -7.20
C ALA A 22 -8.66 -10.38 -7.47
N GLU A 23 -9.40 -9.62 -6.66
CA GLU A 23 -10.85 -9.46 -6.81
C GLU A 23 -11.23 -8.57 -8.01
N ASN A 24 -10.42 -7.56 -8.33
CA ASN A 24 -10.73 -6.58 -9.37
C ASN A 24 -10.00 -6.82 -10.70
N GLY A 25 -9.11 -7.82 -10.78
CA GLY A 25 -8.29 -8.07 -11.97
C GLY A 25 -7.34 -6.92 -12.32
N THR A 26 -6.94 -6.13 -11.33
CA THR A 26 -6.05 -4.98 -11.49
C THR A 26 -4.61 -5.34 -11.14
N SER A 27 -3.66 -4.67 -11.77
CA SER A 27 -2.23 -4.83 -11.43
C SER A 27 -1.83 -3.88 -10.31
N CYS A 28 -0.90 -4.29 -9.45
CA CYS A 28 -0.38 -3.45 -8.37
C CYS A 28 0.25 -2.15 -8.87
N ASN A 29 0.79 -2.14 -10.10
CA ASN A 29 1.37 -0.95 -10.71
C ASN A 29 0.34 0.12 -11.09
N LEU A 30 -0.96 -0.20 -11.00
CA LEU A 30 -2.04 0.79 -11.14
C LEU A 30 -1.90 1.89 -10.08
N CYS A 31 -1.60 1.52 -8.83
CA CYS A 31 -1.48 2.46 -7.71
C CYS A 31 -0.05 2.64 -7.21
N HIS A 32 0.86 1.69 -7.47
CA HIS A 32 2.25 1.74 -7.00
C HIS A 32 3.24 1.92 -8.13
N VAL A 33 4.38 2.57 -7.84
CA VAL A 33 5.51 2.64 -8.79
C VAL A 33 6.17 1.26 -8.93
N ASN A 34 6.24 0.49 -7.84
CA ASN A 34 6.77 -0.87 -7.87
C ASN A 34 5.69 -1.86 -8.36
N PRO A 35 5.98 -2.69 -9.38
CA PRO A 35 5.02 -3.68 -9.89
C PRO A 35 4.61 -4.75 -8.88
N THR A 36 5.32 -4.91 -7.76
CA THR A 36 4.90 -5.82 -6.67
C THR A 36 3.88 -5.20 -5.71
N GLY A 37 3.58 -3.89 -5.84
CA GLY A 37 2.63 -3.18 -4.97
C GLY A 37 3.18 -2.71 -3.64
N ALA A 38 4.47 -2.88 -3.39
CA ALA A 38 5.12 -2.37 -2.18
C ALA A 38 5.73 -0.97 -2.39
N GLY A 39 5.84 -0.20 -1.32
CA GLY A 39 6.51 1.09 -1.32
C GLY A 39 5.68 2.21 -1.95
N LEU A 40 6.34 3.07 -2.73
CA LEU A 40 5.80 4.35 -3.19
C LEU A 40 4.53 4.21 -4.06
N ARG A 41 3.50 5.00 -3.75
CA ARG A 41 2.32 5.18 -4.62
C ARG A 41 2.63 6.15 -5.76
N ASN A 42 2.10 5.85 -6.95
CA ASN A 42 2.13 6.76 -8.09
C ASN A 42 1.04 7.85 -7.92
N ASP A 43 0.91 8.74 -8.91
CA ASP A 43 -0.03 9.87 -8.85
C ASP A 43 -1.46 9.39 -8.68
N TYR A 44 -1.89 8.42 -9.50
CA TYR A 44 -3.21 7.81 -9.41
C TYR A 44 -3.49 7.21 -8.03
N GLY A 45 -2.54 6.43 -7.51
CA GLY A 45 -2.65 5.75 -6.25
C GLY A 45 -2.77 6.69 -5.06
N ILE A 46 -2.06 7.82 -5.08
CA ILE A 46 -2.03 8.76 -3.96
C ILE A 46 -3.17 9.78 -4.02
N SER A 47 -3.43 10.40 -5.18
CA SER A 47 -4.36 11.54 -5.25
C SER A 47 -5.81 11.13 -5.50
N LEU A 48 -6.06 10.00 -6.19
CA LEU A 48 -7.41 9.55 -6.52
C LEU A 48 -7.82 8.34 -5.69
N PHE A 49 -7.12 7.21 -5.89
CA PHE A 49 -7.53 5.94 -5.28
C PHE A 49 -7.54 6.00 -3.74
N SER A 50 -6.50 6.61 -3.15
CA SER A 50 -6.42 6.75 -1.70
C SER A 50 -7.49 7.68 -1.13
N MET A 51 -7.79 8.78 -1.81
CA MET A 51 -8.61 9.86 -1.24
C MET A 51 -10.11 9.70 -1.51
N GLU A 52 -10.49 9.04 -2.60
CA GLU A 52 -11.87 8.99 -3.10
C GLU A 52 -12.46 7.57 -3.14
N GLU A 53 -11.66 6.57 -3.51
CA GLU A 53 -12.19 5.22 -3.78
C GLU A 53 -12.11 4.26 -2.58
N LEU A 54 -11.12 4.46 -1.71
CA LEU A 54 -10.97 3.61 -0.52
C LEU A 54 -12.01 3.98 0.56
N PRO A 55 -12.69 3.00 1.18
CA PRO A 55 -13.77 3.25 2.15
C PRO A 55 -13.28 3.65 3.55
N MET A 56 -11.98 3.73 3.78
CA MET A 56 -11.39 4.07 5.08
C MET A 56 -11.45 5.59 5.32
N GLU A 57 -11.55 6.04 6.57
CA GLU A 57 -11.56 7.48 6.87
C GLU A 57 -10.20 8.12 6.50
N LYS A 58 -10.20 9.41 6.11
CA LYS A 58 -8.96 10.17 5.90
C LYS A 58 -8.32 10.39 7.28
N GLY A 59 -7.11 9.89 7.49
CA GLY A 59 -6.39 9.88 8.77
C GLY A 59 -5.56 11.14 9.04
N MET A 60 -5.53 12.12 8.12
CA MET A 60 -4.96 13.44 8.38
C MET A 60 -5.96 14.56 8.09
N ASP A 61 -6.37 15.29 9.13
CA ASP A 61 -7.03 16.61 9.06
C ASP A 61 -5.99 17.76 8.94
N LEU A 62 -4.83 17.46 8.34
CA LEU A 62 -3.65 18.33 8.40
C LEU A 62 -3.55 19.29 7.21
N THR A 63 -4.29 19.05 6.12
CA THR A 63 -4.34 19.99 4.99
C THR A 63 -5.64 19.83 4.19
N ASN A 64 -6.15 20.95 3.64
CA ASN A 64 -7.30 20.95 2.70
C ASN A 64 -6.93 20.44 1.30
N ASP A 65 -5.63 20.22 1.03
CA ASP A 65 -5.09 19.84 -0.27
C ASP A 65 -4.71 18.34 -0.26
N ASP A 66 -4.96 17.66 -1.38
CA ASP A 66 -4.65 16.23 -1.51
C ASP A 66 -3.14 15.98 -1.33
N TYR A 67 -2.77 15.20 -0.32
CA TYR A 67 -1.37 14.82 -0.08
C TYR A 67 -0.81 14.10 -1.32
N THR A 68 0.32 14.57 -1.86
CA THR A 68 0.99 13.96 -3.02
C THR A 68 2.36 13.36 -2.72
N GLY A 69 2.93 13.66 -1.55
CA GLY A 69 4.29 13.30 -1.18
C GLY A 69 5.40 13.99 -1.99
N MET A 70 5.05 14.92 -2.90
CA MET A 70 6.04 15.66 -3.70
C MET A 70 6.82 16.64 -2.83
N ILE A 71 8.15 16.55 -2.85
CA ILE A 71 9.06 17.51 -2.22
C ILE A 71 9.54 18.53 -3.26
N LEU A 72 9.82 18.06 -4.49
CA LEU A 72 10.20 18.86 -5.65
C LEU A 72 9.55 18.25 -6.91
N GLU A 73 9.65 18.94 -8.05
CA GLU A 73 9.11 18.48 -9.34
C GLU A 73 9.53 17.05 -9.73
N TYR A 74 10.74 16.64 -9.35
CA TYR A 74 11.29 15.30 -9.66
C TYR A 74 11.64 14.49 -8.42
N LEU A 75 11.26 14.95 -7.23
CA LEU A 75 11.55 14.26 -5.97
C LEU A 75 10.27 14.05 -5.17
N ARG A 76 9.87 12.79 -5.03
CA ARG A 76 8.77 12.37 -4.18
C ARG A 76 9.29 11.55 -3.01
N PHE A 77 8.75 11.82 -1.84
CA PHE A 77 8.85 10.97 -0.68
C PHE A 77 7.47 10.45 -0.31
N GLY A 78 7.27 9.14 -0.46
CA GLY A 78 6.02 8.50 -0.11
C GLY A 78 6.00 8.09 1.34
N ALA A 79 4.92 8.44 2.01
CA ALA A 79 4.54 7.86 3.29
C ALA A 79 3.11 7.34 3.17
N ASP A 80 2.76 6.32 3.97
CA ASP A 80 1.39 5.83 4.07
C ASP A 80 0.62 6.73 5.03
N LEU A 81 0.36 7.94 4.55
CA LEU A 81 -0.37 8.99 5.25
C LEU A 81 -1.76 9.01 4.62
N ARG A 82 -2.65 8.16 5.14
CA ARG A 82 -4.06 8.35 4.90
C ARG A 82 -4.57 9.40 5.85
#